data_AF-A0A9W7EX06-F1
#
_entry.id   AF-A0A9W7EX06-F1
#
_cell.length_a   1.000
_cell.length_b   1.000
_cell.length_c   1.000
_cell.angle_alpha   90.00
_cell.angle_beta   90.00
_cell.angle_gamma   90.00
#
_symmetry.space_group_name_H-M   'P 1'
#
loop_
_entity.id
_entity.type
_entity.pdbx_description
1 polymer ?
#
loop_
_entity_poly.entity_id
_entity_poly.type
_entity_poly.pdbx_seq_one_letter_code
_entity_poly.pdbx_strand_id
1 'polypeptide(L)'
;MIVCGDDVIEGLAVKGLERFDGSSVWEGFECILRYLKDLKFGIIHIGGDPTEGKQREEEGMRIVMRNEGETIRGREVKRVLVNRLRNLASTFLKVLEKKGREHWRKGFKANPKEYDIVFKLSPSVVTPGFSSFNDLSPSSSSSSSPPPIFKGSKKYKNLTVTLPPNFDCVSTLTSRLALHSDYFLTFHNPLTPEVLGIIFTPEVKTGIFDPKYSRFMEIKQDGKVGINIQQVIDEVKEMGKGIIVESKSYIN
;
A
#
# COMPACT_ATOMS: atom_id res chain seq x y z
N MET A 1 3.11 -0.41 4.90
CA MET A 1 1.68 -0.49 5.26
C MET A 1 0.92 0.53 4.44
N ILE A 2 0.14 0.07 3.46
CA ILE A 2 -0.91 0.89 2.85
C ILE A 2 -1.96 1.10 3.95
N VAL A 3 -2.56 2.28 4.05
CA VAL A 3 -3.73 2.51 4.93
C VAL A 3 -4.99 1.85 4.31
N CYS A 4 -4.85 0.60 3.85
CA CYS A 4 -5.89 -0.37 3.62
C CYS A 4 -5.47 -1.52 4.53
N GLY A 5 -6.15 -1.71 5.66
CA GLY A 5 -5.86 -2.89 6.46
C GLY A 5 -6.14 -4.16 5.67
N ASP A 6 -5.50 -5.24 6.11
CA ASP A 6 -5.43 -6.51 5.38
C ASP A 6 -6.81 -7.04 5.02
N ASP A 7 -7.79 -6.81 5.89
CA ASP A 7 -9.20 -7.15 5.73
C ASP A 7 -9.86 -6.54 4.47
N VAL A 8 -9.46 -5.33 4.08
CA VAL A 8 -9.93 -4.71 2.83
C VAL A 8 -9.32 -5.39 1.61
N ILE A 9 -8.02 -5.68 1.65
CA ILE A 9 -7.31 -6.28 0.53
C ILE A 9 -7.76 -7.72 0.30
N GLU A 10 -7.86 -8.50 1.38
CA GLU A 10 -8.42 -9.85 1.37
C GLU A 10 -9.85 -9.83 0.84
N GLY A 11 -10.66 -8.90 1.33
CA GLY A 11 -12.02 -8.73 0.87
C GLY A 11 -12.13 -8.45 -0.64
N LEU A 12 -11.29 -7.56 -1.17
CA LEU A 12 -11.24 -7.27 -2.60
C LEU A 12 -10.78 -8.48 -3.41
N ALA A 13 -9.83 -9.26 -2.89
CA ALA A 13 -9.37 -10.48 -3.54
C ALA A 13 -10.49 -11.53 -3.60
N VAL A 14 -11.20 -11.77 -2.49
CA VAL A 14 -12.35 -12.68 -2.44
C VAL A 14 -13.42 -12.24 -3.44
N LYS A 15 -13.76 -10.93 -3.45
CA LYS A 15 -14.75 -10.39 -4.39
C LYS A 15 -14.34 -10.58 -5.85
N GLY A 16 -13.05 -10.37 -6.16
CA GLY A 16 -12.51 -10.60 -7.50
C GLY A 16 -12.57 -12.06 -7.94
N LEU A 17 -12.61 -13.00 -6.99
CA LEU A 17 -12.65 -14.44 -7.25
C LEU A 17 -14.06 -15.06 -7.21
N GLU A 18 -15.12 -14.31 -6.90
CA GLU A 18 -16.50 -14.84 -6.79
C GLU A 18 -16.98 -15.57 -8.06
N ARG A 19 -16.45 -15.20 -9.22
CA ARG A 19 -16.78 -15.79 -10.53
C ARG A 19 -15.61 -16.49 -11.18
N PHE A 20 -14.55 -16.78 -10.41
CA PHE A 20 -13.36 -17.45 -10.91
C PHE A 20 -13.56 -18.96 -10.93
N ASP A 21 -13.46 -19.54 -12.12
CA ASP A 21 -13.56 -20.98 -12.40
C ASP A 21 -12.23 -21.61 -12.84
N GLY A 22 -11.15 -20.83 -12.80
CA GLY A 22 -9.82 -21.29 -13.23
C GLY A 22 -9.16 -22.24 -12.24
N SER A 23 -8.02 -22.80 -12.66
CA SER A 23 -7.38 -23.93 -11.97
C SER A 23 -6.00 -23.60 -11.40
N SER A 24 -5.51 -22.37 -11.63
CA SER A 24 -4.19 -21.95 -11.20
C SER A 24 -4.21 -20.65 -10.39
N VAL A 25 -3.25 -20.53 -9.47
CA VAL A 25 -3.00 -19.30 -8.69
C VAL A 25 -2.77 -18.11 -9.61
N TRP A 26 -2.12 -18.33 -10.75
CA TRP A 26 -1.82 -17.29 -11.72
C TRP A 26 -3.07 -16.74 -12.41
N GLU A 27 -3.96 -17.61 -12.85
CA GLU A 27 -5.25 -17.21 -13.43
C GLU A 27 -6.11 -16.48 -12.40
N GLY A 28 -6.09 -16.92 -11.14
CA GLY A 28 -6.77 -16.23 -10.04
C GLY A 28 -6.20 -14.83 -9.81
N PHE A 29 -4.88 -14.68 -9.84
CA PHE A 29 -4.22 -13.38 -9.74
C PHE A 29 -4.57 -12.46 -10.92
N GLU A 30 -4.54 -12.94 -12.16
CA GLU A 30 -4.99 -12.17 -13.33
C GLU A 30 -6.47 -11.76 -13.21
N CYS A 31 -7.33 -12.64 -12.67
CA CYS A 31 -8.74 -12.36 -12.42
C CYS A 31 -8.92 -11.20 -11.43
N ILE A 32 -8.22 -11.24 -10.31
CA ILE A 32 -8.21 -10.15 -9.31
C ILE A 32 -7.72 -8.85 -9.93
N LEU A 33 -6.65 -8.87 -10.74
CA LEU A 33 -6.15 -7.65 -11.41
C LEU A 33 -7.19 -7.05 -12.36
N ARG A 34 -7.93 -7.86 -13.12
CA ARG A 34 -9.01 -7.38 -14.00
C ARG A 34 -10.13 -6.77 -13.19
N TYR A 35 -10.54 -7.42 -12.11
CA TYR A 35 -11.53 -6.88 -11.18
C TYR A 35 -11.09 -5.53 -10.59
N LEU A 36 -9.84 -5.42 -10.12
CA LEU A 36 -9.30 -4.17 -9.55
C LEU A 36 -9.19 -3.05 -10.59
N LYS A 37 -8.88 -3.36 -11.86
CA LYS A 37 -8.83 -2.40 -12.96
C LYS A 37 -10.21 -1.76 -13.19
N ASP A 38 -11.27 -2.55 -13.15
CA ASP A 38 -12.65 -2.13 -13.45
C ASP A 38 -13.49 -1.84 -12.19
N LEU A 39 -12.84 -1.81 -11.03
CA LEU A 39 -13.45 -1.60 -9.72
C LEU A 39 -14.31 -0.33 -9.73
N LYS A 40 -15.55 -0.36 -9.23
CA LYS A 40 -16.43 0.83 -9.18
C LYS A 40 -16.47 1.42 -7.76
N PHE A 41 -16.77 2.71 -7.64
CA PHE A 41 -17.08 3.31 -6.34
C PHE A 41 -18.44 2.83 -5.84
N GLY A 42 -18.66 2.87 -4.54
CA GLY A 42 -19.87 2.37 -3.88
C GLY A 42 -19.57 1.35 -2.78
N ILE A 43 -20.63 0.64 -2.37
CA ILE A 43 -20.58 -0.34 -1.30
C ILE A 43 -20.29 -1.73 -1.89
N ILE A 44 -19.22 -2.36 -1.42
CA ILE A 44 -18.85 -3.73 -1.77
C ILE A 44 -19.19 -4.63 -0.61
N HIS A 45 -20.15 -5.51 -0.84
CA HIS A 45 -20.55 -6.56 0.11
C HIS A 45 -19.71 -7.81 -0.10
N ILE A 46 -19.15 -8.31 1.00
CA ILE A 46 -18.30 -9.50 1.06
C ILE A 46 -18.94 -10.48 2.03
N GLY A 47 -19.38 -11.62 1.52
CA GLY A 47 -20.18 -12.60 2.27
C GLY A 47 -21.67 -12.20 2.38
N GLY A 48 -22.51 -13.21 2.61
CA GLY A 48 -23.96 -13.08 2.76
C GLY A 48 -24.73 -12.88 1.44
N ASP A 49 -26.05 -13.10 1.49
CA ASP A 49 -26.94 -12.89 0.35
C ASP A 49 -27.03 -11.39 0.00
N PRO A 50 -26.99 -11.02 -1.29
CA PRO A 50 -26.90 -9.63 -1.75
C PRO A 50 -28.19 -8.82 -1.58
N THR A 51 -29.21 -9.34 -0.90
CA THR A 51 -30.60 -8.86 -1.01
C THR A 51 -30.94 -7.60 -0.24
N GLU A 52 -30.09 -7.06 0.62
CA GLU A 52 -30.44 -5.83 1.36
C GLU A 52 -29.31 -4.81 1.39
N GLY A 53 -29.46 -3.75 0.60
CA GLY A 53 -28.61 -2.57 0.65
C GLY A 53 -28.95 -1.65 -0.50
N LYS A 54 -29.72 -0.58 -0.25
CA LYS A 54 -29.88 0.52 -1.21
C LYS A 54 -28.47 1.01 -1.58
N GLN A 55 -28.11 0.93 -2.86
CA GLN A 55 -26.94 1.61 -3.39
C GLN A 55 -27.12 3.11 -3.17
N ARG A 56 -26.54 3.63 -2.09
CA ARG A 56 -26.26 5.06 -2.02
C ARG A 56 -24.97 5.28 -2.79
N GLU A 57 -25.00 6.20 -3.75
CA GLU A 57 -23.79 6.78 -4.29
C GLU A 57 -23.11 7.54 -3.14
N GLU A 58 -22.18 6.86 -2.46
CA GLU A 58 -21.28 7.50 -1.52
C GLU A 58 -20.12 8.13 -2.30
N GLU A 59 -19.60 9.27 -1.85
CA GLU A 59 -18.44 9.95 -2.45
C GLU A 59 -17.14 9.12 -2.36
N GLY A 60 -17.18 7.98 -1.68
CA GLY A 60 -16.08 7.04 -1.48
C GLY A 60 -16.42 5.59 -1.83
N MET A 61 -15.53 4.69 -1.44
CA MET A 61 -15.77 3.26 -1.55
C MET A 61 -15.84 2.67 -0.15
N ARG A 62 -16.85 1.84 0.12
CA ARG A 62 -17.02 1.20 1.42
C ARG A 62 -17.02 -0.31 1.26
N ILE A 63 -16.18 -0.98 2.02
CA ILE A 63 -16.17 -2.45 2.07
C ILE A 63 -16.93 -2.88 3.32
N VAL A 64 -17.94 -3.71 3.11
CA VAL A 64 -18.83 -4.23 4.14
C VAL A 64 -18.69 -5.74 4.15
N MET A 65 -18.14 -6.27 5.24
CA MET A 65 -18.06 -7.70 5.49
C MET A 65 -19.31 -8.14 6.24
N ARG A 66 -20.02 -9.13 5.70
CA ARG A 66 -21.21 -9.72 6.31
C ARG A 66 -20.98 -11.19 6.65
N ASN A 67 -21.59 -11.62 7.74
CA ASN A 67 -21.78 -13.03 8.06
C ASN A 67 -23.24 -13.24 8.44
N GLU A 68 -23.89 -14.23 7.83
CA GLU A 68 -25.29 -14.57 8.09
C GLU A 68 -26.29 -13.39 8.00
N GLY A 69 -26.01 -12.42 7.12
CA GLY A 69 -26.85 -11.23 6.91
C GLY A 69 -26.51 -10.06 7.83
N GLU A 70 -25.73 -10.26 8.89
CA GLU A 70 -25.29 -9.19 9.78
C GLU A 70 -24.01 -8.52 9.27
N THR A 71 -23.95 -7.18 9.38
CA THR A 71 -22.74 -6.43 9.08
C THR A 71 -21.77 -6.54 10.25
N ILE A 72 -20.67 -7.27 10.06
CA ILE A 72 -19.64 -7.43 11.09
C ILE A 72 -18.73 -6.20 11.10
N ARG A 73 -18.32 -5.73 9.92
CA ARG A 73 -17.40 -4.60 9.77
C ARG A 73 -17.67 -3.82 8.49
N GLY A 74 -17.56 -2.50 8.59
CA GLY A 74 -17.59 -1.58 7.47
C GLY A 74 -16.36 -0.69 7.49
N ARG A 75 -15.60 -0.63 6.41
CA ARG A 75 -14.46 0.29 6.27
C ARG A 75 -14.60 1.16 5.04
N GLU A 76 -14.44 2.47 5.25
CA GLU A 76 -14.33 3.43 4.17
C GLU A 76 -12.92 3.44 3.59
N VAL A 77 -12.83 3.47 2.27
CA VAL A 77 -11.60 3.47 1.48
C VAL A 77 -11.54 4.77 0.70
N LYS A 78 -10.48 5.56 0.96
CA LYS A 78 -10.27 6.86 0.31
C LYS A 78 -10.17 6.69 -1.21
N ARG A 79 -10.83 7.60 -1.94
CA ARG A 79 -10.89 7.63 -3.42
C ARG A 79 -9.52 7.50 -4.10
N VAL A 80 -8.51 8.17 -3.55
CA VAL A 80 -7.11 8.12 -4.04
C VAL A 80 -6.57 6.71 -4.04
N LEU A 81 -6.86 5.94 -2.97
CA LEU A 81 -6.36 4.59 -2.81
C LEU A 81 -7.01 3.65 -3.83
N VAL A 82 -8.33 3.76 -4.03
CA VAL A 82 -9.07 3.02 -5.06
C VAL A 82 -8.51 3.32 -6.45
N ASN A 83 -8.32 4.60 -6.77
CA ASN A 83 -7.74 5.01 -8.06
C ASN A 83 -6.31 4.47 -8.24
N ARG A 84 -5.51 4.46 -7.17
CA ARG A 84 -4.17 3.89 -7.21
C ARG A 84 -4.20 2.38 -7.46
N LEU A 85 -5.09 1.63 -6.80
CA LEU A 85 -5.25 0.20 -7.05
C LEU A 85 -5.66 -0.08 -8.51
N ARG A 86 -6.61 0.67 -9.06
CA ARG A 86 -7.01 0.59 -10.48
C ARG A 86 -5.82 0.83 -11.41
N ASN A 87 -5.06 1.89 -11.16
CA ASN A 87 -3.92 2.27 -12.00
C ASN A 87 -2.81 1.22 -11.95
N LEU A 88 -2.47 0.71 -10.76
CA LEU A 88 -1.47 -0.35 -10.61
C LEU A 88 -1.91 -1.63 -11.33
N ALA A 89 -3.18 -2.03 -11.17
CA ALA A 89 -3.72 -3.20 -11.85
C ALA A 89 -3.71 -3.03 -13.38
N SER A 90 -4.13 -1.87 -13.88
CA SER A 90 -4.09 -1.52 -15.31
C SER A 90 -2.68 -1.54 -15.88
N THR A 91 -1.70 -0.96 -15.17
CA THR A 91 -0.29 -0.96 -15.57
C THR A 91 0.27 -2.39 -15.59
N PHE A 92 -0.07 -3.21 -14.59
CA PHE A 92 0.37 -4.60 -14.54
C PHE A 92 -0.17 -5.41 -15.73
N LEU A 93 -1.48 -5.31 -15.99
CA LEU A 93 -2.11 -5.99 -17.12
C LEU A 93 -1.51 -5.56 -18.45
N LYS A 94 -1.23 -4.26 -18.65
CA LYS A 94 -0.53 -3.76 -19.84
C LYS A 94 0.87 -4.34 -20.01
N VAL A 95 1.59 -4.61 -18.91
CA VAL A 95 2.90 -5.28 -18.97
C VAL A 95 2.72 -6.71 -19.45
N LEU A 96 1.73 -7.44 -18.93
CA LEU A 96 1.44 -8.81 -19.37
C LEU A 96 1.01 -8.86 -20.83
N GLU A 97 0.11 -7.97 -21.27
CA GLU A 97 -0.37 -7.88 -22.65
C GLU A 97 0.76 -7.57 -23.64
N LYS A 98 1.66 -6.63 -23.29
CA LYS A 98 2.72 -6.19 -24.21
C LYS A 98 3.97 -7.06 -24.21
N LYS A 99 4.28 -7.68 -23.06
CA LYS A 99 5.56 -8.35 -22.86
C LYS A 99 5.42 -9.83 -22.51
N GLY A 100 4.23 -10.35 -22.24
CA GLY A 100 4.07 -11.74 -21.81
C GLY A 100 4.26 -11.96 -20.31
N ARG A 101 3.90 -13.16 -19.86
CA ARG A 101 3.84 -13.55 -18.44
C ARG A 101 5.23 -13.63 -17.82
N GLU A 102 6.24 -14.05 -18.57
CA GLU A 102 7.65 -14.12 -18.17
C GLU A 102 8.23 -12.77 -17.70
N HIS A 103 7.58 -11.66 -18.07
CA HIS A 103 7.97 -10.31 -17.69
C HIS A 103 7.17 -9.74 -16.49
N TRP A 104 6.40 -10.57 -15.79
CA TRP A 104 5.57 -10.17 -14.64
C TRP A 104 6.30 -9.34 -13.58
N ARG A 105 7.58 -9.65 -13.33
CA ARG A 105 8.42 -8.91 -12.35
C ARG A 105 8.52 -7.41 -12.67
N LYS A 106 8.39 -7.02 -13.94
CA LYS A 106 8.37 -5.59 -14.33
C LYS A 106 7.11 -4.88 -13.84
N GLY A 107 5.99 -5.59 -13.68
CA GLY A 107 4.74 -5.05 -13.14
C GLY A 107 4.80 -4.76 -11.63
N PHE A 108 5.70 -5.40 -10.89
CA PHE A 108 5.93 -5.14 -9.46
C PHE A 108 6.99 -4.05 -9.19
N LYS A 109 7.64 -3.51 -10.23
CA LYS A 109 8.59 -2.42 -10.04
C LYS A 109 7.81 -1.14 -9.75
N ALA A 110 8.02 -0.58 -8.55
CA ALA A 110 7.47 0.71 -8.20
C ALA A 110 7.95 1.79 -9.17
N ASN A 111 7.03 2.63 -9.63
CA ASN A 111 7.32 3.80 -10.46
C ASN A 111 7.32 5.05 -9.56
N PRO A 112 8.49 5.66 -9.26
CA PRO A 112 8.56 6.83 -8.39
C PRO A 112 7.74 8.02 -8.89
N LYS A 113 7.50 8.12 -10.20
CA LYS A 113 6.74 9.23 -10.81
C LYS A 113 5.23 9.18 -10.53
N GLU A 114 4.74 8.08 -9.95
CA GLU A 114 3.33 7.96 -9.54
C GLU A 114 3.08 8.49 -8.12
N TYR A 115 4.12 8.99 -7.46
CA TYR A 115 4.03 9.66 -6.17
C TYR A 115 4.26 11.16 -6.36
N ASP A 116 3.64 11.98 -5.51
CA ASP A 116 3.87 13.41 -5.51
C ASP A 116 5.22 13.74 -4.87
N ILE A 117 5.59 13.01 -3.81
CA ILE A 117 6.90 13.11 -3.15
C ILE A 117 7.42 11.70 -2.85
N VAL A 118 8.72 11.49 -3.06
CA VAL A 118 9.42 10.25 -2.70
C VAL A 118 10.57 10.59 -1.75
N PHE A 119 10.66 9.85 -0.66
CA PHE A 119 11.76 9.90 0.30
C PHE A 119 12.56 8.61 0.20
N LYS A 120 13.88 8.76 0.16
CA LYS A 120 14.83 7.65 0.28
C LYS A 120 15.20 7.49 1.74
N LEU A 121 15.12 6.25 2.22
CA LEU A 121 15.33 5.89 3.62
C LEU A 121 16.62 5.07 3.76
N SER A 122 17.35 5.30 4.85
CA SER A 122 18.46 4.46 5.31
C SER A 122 18.21 4.11 6.78
N PRO A 123 17.33 3.14 7.04
CA PRO A 123 17.05 2.72 8.41
C PRO A 123 18.31 2.07 9.01
N SER A 124 18.66 2.47 10.23
CA SER A 124 19.84 1.96 10.94
C SER A 124 19.75 0.46 11.28
N VAL A 125 18.55 -0.12 11.22
CA VAL A 125 18.30 -1.55 11.43
C VAL A 125 17.30 -2.03 10.37
N VAL A 126 17.77 -2.87 9.43
CA VAL A 126 16.90 -3.68 8.59
C VAL A 126 16.57 -4.92 9.39
N THR A 127 15.34 -5.10 9.83
CA THR A 127 14.91 -6.32 10.52
C THR A 127 15.11 -7.52 9.58
N PRO A 128 15.97 -8.50 9.92
CA PRO A 128 16.06 -9.76 9.16
C PRO A 128 14.87 -10.69 9.42
N GLY A 129 13.83 -10.21 10.11
CA GLY A 129 12.81 -11.04 10.76
C GLY A 129 11.73 -11.63 9.84
N PHE A 130 11.67 -11.23 8.56
CA PHE A 130 10.77 -11.85 7.57
C PHE A 130 11.54 -12.43 6.37
N SER A 131 12.87 -12.37 6.35
CA SER A 131 13.68 -12.89 5.24
C SER A 131 13.89 -14.40 5.26
N SER A 132 13.32 -15.12 6.23
CA SER A 132 13.31 -16.59 6.25
C SER A 132 12.58 -17.24 5.06
N PHE A 133 11.97 -16.45 4.16
CA PHE A 133 11.40 -16.91 2.89
C PHE A 133 12.28 -16.66 1.65
N ASN A 134 13.44 -15.98 1.78
CA ASN A 134 14.28 -15.62 0.63
C ASN A 134 15.30 -16.68 0.19
N ASP A 135 15.31 -17.88 0.78
CA ASP A 135 16.15 -19.00 0.34
C ASP A 135 15.55 -19.80 -0.84
N LEU A 136 14.55 -19.25 -1.54
CA LEU A 136 14.15 -19.74 -2.87
C LEU A 136 14.85 -18.91 -3.96
N SER A 137 16.18 -18.87 -3.88
CA SER A 137 17.02 -18.36 -4.96
C SER A 137 17.13 -19.41 -6.06
N PRO A 138 17.05 -19.08 -7.37
CA PRO A 138 17.90 -19.72 -8.33
C PRO A 138 19.16 -18.85 -8.44
N SER A 139 20.04 -18.95 -7.44
CA SER A 139 21.44 -18.63 -7.66
C SER A 139 22.05 -19.84 -8.35
N SER A 140 22.32 -19.68 -9.64
CA SER A 140 23.10 -20.62 -10.43
C SER A 140 24.49 -20.78 -9.81
N SER A 141 24.69 -21.87 -9.07
CA SER A 141 26.01 -22.43 -8.83
C SER A 141 25.87 -23.94 -8.74
N SER A 142 26.41 -24.62 -9.74
CA SER A 142 26.65 -26.04 -9.78
C SER A 142 27.34 -26.53 -8.51
N SER A 143 26.64 -27.28 -7.66
CA SER A 143 27.27 -28.27 -6.78
C SER A 143 26.29 -29.41 -6.52
N SER A 144 26.76 -30.62 -6.86
CA SER A 144 26.05 -31.88 -6.70
C SER A 144 26.13 -32.34 -5.24
N SER A 145 25.21 -31.87 -4.40
CA SER A 145 24.97 -32.42 -3.06
C SER A 145 23.47 -32.40 -2.78
N PRO A 146 22.89 -33.44 -2.14
CA PRO A 146 21.48 -33.46 -1.82
C PRO A 146 21.14 -32.35 -0.80
N PRO A 147 19.92 -31.77 -0.86
CA PRO A 147 19.53 -30.69 0.04
C PRO A 147 19.46 -31.21 1.49
N PRO A 148 19.88 -30.40 2.48
CA PRO A 148 19.81 -30.81 3.88
C PRO A 148 18.36 -30.85 4.36
N ILE A 149 18.00 -31.95 5.03
CA ILE A 149 16.72 -32.16 5.69
C ILE A 149 16.58 -31.16 6.86
N PHE A 150 15.53 -30.34 6.82
CA PHE A 150 15.20 -29.35 7.85
C PHE A 150 14.81 -30.05 9.16
N LYS A 151 15.62 -29.91 10.22
CA LYS A 151 15.26 -30.31 11.60
C LYS A 151 15.03 -29.08 12.48
N GLY A 152 13.77 -28.90 12.89
CA GLY A 152 13.43 -28.41 14.23
C GLY A 152 13.36 -26.89 14.44
N SER A 153 12.17 -26.43 14.84
CA SER A 153 11.85 -25.15 15.45
C SER A 153 12.80 -24.77 16.60
N LYS A 154 13.45 -23.60 16.53
CA LYS A 154 14.17 -23.02 17.67
C LYS A 154 13.16 -22.60 18.75
N LYS A 155 13.26 -23.20 19.94
CA LYS A 155 12.50 -22.78 21.13
C LYS A 155 13.02 -21.41 21.62
N TYR A 156 12.14 -20.43 21.75
CA TYR A 156 12.44 -19.16 22.43
C TYR A 156 12.37 -19.39 23.95
N LYS A 157 13.50 -19.67 24.59
CA LYS A 157 13.60 -19.66 26.05
C LYS A 157 14.14 -18.29 26.49
N ASN A 158 13.37 -17.61 27.33
CA ASN A 158 13.72 -16.43 28.13
C ASN A 158 13.98 -15.14 27.35
N LEU A 159 12.93 -14.53 26.80
CA LEU A 159 12.88 -13.10 26.53
C LEU A 159 12.16 -12.41 27.70
N THR A 160 12.92 -12.06 28.74
CA THR A 160 12.52 -10.99 29.66
C THR A 160 12.35 -9.72 28.83
N VAL A 161 11.29 -8.97 29.10
CA VAL A 161 10.79 -7.82 28.33
C VAL A 161 11.83 -6.70 28.25
N THR A 162 12.73 -6.79 27.28
CA THR A 162 13.26 -5.64 26.55
C THR A 162 12.68 -5.77 25.15
N LEU A 163 11.75 -4.86 24.78
CA LEU A 163 11.35 -4.69 23.39
C LEU A 163 12.64 -4.69 22.55
N PRO A 164 12.78 -5.56 21.54
CA PRO A 164 14.05 -5.69 20.86
C PRO A 164 14.41 -4.34 20.21
N PRO A 165 15.70 -3.95 20.16
CA PRO A 165 16.18 -2.78 19.42
C PRO A 165 15.92 -2.87 17.89
N ASN A 166 15.18 -3.88 17.45
CA ASN A 166 14.83 -4.21 16.07
C ASN A 166 13.43 -3.70 15.71
N PHE A 167 13.04 -2.53 16.21
CA PHE A 167 11.76 -1.92 15.89
C PHE A 167 11.80 -1.36 14.45
N ASP A 168 10.82 -1.70 13.62
CA ASP A 168 10.71 -1.14 12.27
C ASP A 168 10.37 0.35 12.37
N CYS A 169 11.42 1.16 12.35
CA CYS A 169 11.35 2.61 12.44
C CYS A 169 10.60 3.22 11.26
N VAL A 170 10.56 2.54 10.10
CA VAL A 170 9.83 2.97 8.90
C VAL A 170 8.34 2.73 9.05
N SER A 171 7.94 1.58 9.60
CA SER A 171 6.53 1.34 9.97
C SER A 171 6.04 2.36 10.99
N THR A 172 6.87 2.70 11.98
CA THR A 172 6.53 3.71 13.00
C THR A 172 6.35 5.10 12.40
N LEU A 173 7.29 5.53 11.56
CA LEU A 173 7.21 6.79 10.81
C LEU A 173 5.93 6.83 9.97
N THR A 174 5.63 5.74 9.25
CA THR A 174 4.43 5.67 8.42
C THR A 174 3.15 5.77 9.24
N SER A 175 3.08 5.09 10.40
CA SER A 175 1.93 5.17 11.30
C SER A 175 1.73 6.58 11.86
N ARG A 176 2.81 7.31 12.16
CA ARG A 176 2.71 8.72 12.56
C ARG A 176 2.21 9.60 11.41
N LEU A 177 2.74 9.39 10.21
CA LEU A 177 2.32 10.14 9.02
C LEU A 177 0.87 9.83 8.61
N ALA A 178 0.35 8.64 8.95
CA ALA A 178 -1.05 8.29 8.70
C ALA A 178 -2.04 9.16 9.50
N LEU A 179 -1.60 9.84 10.56
CA LEU A 179 -2.40 10.85 11.26
C LEU A 179 -2.72 12.06 10.36
N HIS A 180 -1.98 12.24 9.26
CA HIS A 180 -2.20 13.26 8.24
C HIS A 180 -2.90 12.73 6.99
N SER A 181 -3.60 11.58 7.09
CA SER A 181 -4.18 10.91 5.92
C SER A 181 -5.21 11.73 5.14
N ASP A 182 -5.75 12.81 5.72
CA ASP A 182 -6.68 13.74 5.06
C ASP A 182 -5.97 14.63 4.04
N TYR A 183 -4.65 14.79 4.17
CA TYR A 183 -3.79 15.59 3.28
C TYR A 183 -3.10 14.75 2.25
N PHE A 184 -2.52 13.66 2.73
CA PHE A 184 -1.75 12.79 1.90
C PHE A 184 -1.74 11.36 2.42
N LEU A 185 -1.63 10.43 1.49
CA LEU A 185 -1.45 9.03 1.78
C LEU A 185 0.03 8.69 1.70
N THR A 186 0.50 7.93 2.69
CA THR A 186 1.86 7.42 2.75
C THR A 186 1.92 5.95 2.34
N PHE A 187 2.98 5.60 1.60
CA PHE A 187 3.18 4.27 1.06
C PHE A 187 4.63 3.85 1.30
N HIS A 188 4.83 2.71 1.93
CA HIS A 188 6.15 2.05 2.01
C HIS A 188 5.98 0.55 1.82
N ASN A 189 7.01 -0.09 1.28
CA ASN A 189 7.09 -1.55 1.23
C ASN A 189 7.74 -2.07 2.53
N PRO A 190 7.02 -2.83 3.37
CA PRO A 190 7.61 -3.37 4.61
C PRO A 190 8.73 -4.38 4.33
N LEU A 191 8.77 -4.99 3.14
CA LEU A 191 9.81 -5.94 2.74
C LEU A 191 11.06 -5.26 2.16
N THR A 192 10.92 -4.02 1.68
CA THR A 192 12.03 -3.21 1.14
C THR A 192 11.87 -1.77 1.64
N PRO A 193 12.21 -1.48 2.91
CA PRO A 193 11.87 -0.23 3.59
C PRO A 193 12.74 0.97 3.18
N GLU A 194 13.34 0.94 1.98
CA GLU A 194 14.25 1.97 1.48
C GLU A 194 13.53 3.19 0.86
N VAL A 195 12.21 3.07 0.64
CA VAL A 195 11.43 4.09 -0.06
C VAL A 195 10.10 4.35 0.66
N LEU A 196 9.82 5.63 0.87
CA LEU A 196 8.53 6.14 1.32
C LEU A 196 7.97 7.10 0.26
N GLY A 197 6.80 6.78 -0.27
CA GLY A 197 6.06 7.61 -1.21
C GLY A 197 4.90 8.34 -0.55
N ILE A 198 4.62 9.56 -1.00
CA ILE A 198 3.50 10.40 -0.58
C ILE A 198 2.65 10.76 -1.79
N ILE A 199 1.32 10.74 -1.61
CA ILE A 199 0.34 11.24 -2.60
C ILE A 199 -0.63 12.16 -1.89
N PHE A 200 -0.78 13.39 -2.36
CA PHE A 200 -1.78 14.32 -1.86
C PHE A 200 -3.19 13.92 -2.28
N THR A 201 -4.14 14.19 -1.39
CA THR A 201 -5.56 14.00 -1.65
C THR A 201 -6.07 15.01 -2.69
N PRO A 202 -7.13 14.68 -3.47
CA PRO A 202 -7.68 15.56 -4.49
C PRO A 202 -8.06 16.91 -3.93
N GLU A 203 -8.61 16.94 -2.71
CA GLU A 203 -9.06 18.13 -2.00
C GLU A 203 -7.90 19.13 -1.84
N VAL A 204 -6.73 18.61 -1.41
CA VAL A 204 -5.49 19.38 -1.31
C VAL A 204 -4.98 19.82 -2.68
N LYS A 205 -5.05 18.94 -3.69
CA LYS A 205 -4.61 19.29 -5.06
C LYS A 205 -5.50 20.34 -5.72
N THR A 206 -6.79 20.41 -5.36
CA THR A 206 -7.74 21.40 -5.87
C THR A 206 -7.64 22.77 -5.20
N GLY A 207 -6.84 22.90 -4.14
CA GLY A 207 -6.63 24.18 -3.45
C GLY A 207 -7.79 24.59 -2.54
N ILE A 208 -8.58 23.64 -2.05
CA ILE A 208 -9.62 23.92 -1.06
C ILE A 208 -8.93 24.26 0.26
N PHE A 209 -9.16 25.48 0.76
CA PHE A 209 -8.62 25.90 2.05
C PHE A 209 -9.37 25.20 3.18
N ASP A 210 -8.64 24.45 4.01
CA ASP A 210 -9.14 23.91 5.28
C ASP A 210 -8.37 24.55 6.45
N PRO A 211 -9.05 25.30 7.34
CA PRO A 211 -8.42 25.96 8.50
C PRO A 211 -7.65 25.00 9.42
N LYS A 212 -8.06 23.74 9.51
CA LYS A 212 -7.44 22.75 10.41
C LYS A 212 -5.97 22.50 10.07
N TYR A 213 -5.54 22.85 8.86
CA TYR A 213 -4.20 22.53 8.37
C TYR A 213 -3.60 23.65 7.52
N SER A 214 -3.97 24.90 7.84
CA SER A 214 -3.40 26.13 7.28
C SER A 214 -1.87 26.13 7.25
N ARG A 215 -1.22 25.40 8.17
CA ARG A 215 0.24 25.23 8.24
C ARG A 215 0.89 24.62 6.99
N PHE A 216 0.16 23.84 6.19
CA PHE A 216 0.67 23.24 4.94
C PHE A 216 0.19 23.98 3.70
N MET A 217 -0.56 25.06 3.87
CA MET A 217 -1.12 25.82 2.77
C MET A 217 -0.34 27.13 2.60
N GLU A 218 -0.17 27.54 1.37
CA GLU A 218 0.37 28.85 1.00
C GLU A 218 -0.51 29.51 -0.04
N ILE A 219 -0.46 30.84 -0.10
CA ILE A 219 -1.09 31.60 -1.17
C ILE A 219 -0.07 31.66 -2.32
N LYS A 220 -0.42 31.04 -3.45
CA LYS A 220 0.38 31.07 -4.68
C LYS A 220 0.29 32.45 -5.34
N GLN A 221 1.23 32.73 -6.25
CA GLN A 221 1.33 34.03 -6.94
C GLN A 221 0.05 34.43 -7.71
N ASP A 222 -0.79 33.47 -8.10
CA ASP A 222 -2.07 33.69 -8.76
C ASP A 222 -3.24 33.96 -7.78
N GLY A 223 -2.93 34.15 -6.49
CA GLY A 223 -3.91 34.39 -5.43
C GLY A 223 -4.67 33.14 -4.98
N LYS A 224 -4.36 31.97 -5.55
CA LYS A 224 -4.99 30.70 -5.14
C LYS A 224 -4.27 30.11 -3.95
N VAL A 225 -5.02 29.40 -3.12
CA VAL A 225 -4.46 28.57 -2.06
C VAL A 225 -3.91 27.29 -2.69
N GLY A 226 -2.69 26.93 -2.33
CA GLY A 226 -2.07 25.68 -2.72
C GLY A 226 -1.26 25.08 -1.58
N ILE A 227 -0.75 23.87 -1.78
CA ILE A 227 0.09 23.21 -0.80
C ILE A 227 1.52 23.76 -0.83
N ASN A 228 2.05 24.09 0.34
CA ASN A 228 3.46 24.37 0.53
C ASN A 228 4.21 23.04 0.61
N ILE A 229 4.68 22.58 -0.56
CA ILE A 229 5.38 21.30 -0.70
C ILE A 229 6.64 21.26 0.17
N GLN A 230 7.36 22.38 0.27
CA GLN A 230 8.61 22.45 1.03
C GLN A 230 8.36 22.25 2.52
N GLN A 231 7.34 22.90 3.08
CA GLN A 231 6.93 22.74 4.47
C GLN A 231 6.54 21.29 4.79
N VAL A 232 5.84 20.60 3.87
CA VAL A 232 5.52 19.17 4.03
C VAL A 232 6.80 18.34 4.02
N ILE A 233 7.74 18.60 3.10
CA ILE A 233 9.02 17.89 3.04
C ILE A 233 9.80 18.06 4.35
N ASP A 234 9.87 19.28 4.86
CA ASP A 234 10.64 19.61 6.06
C ASP A 234 10.02 18.96 7.31
N GLU A 235 8.69 18.96 7.44
CA GLU A 235 8.02 18.28 8.55
C GLU A 235 8.22 16.76 8.48
N VAL A 236 8.09 16.15 7.29
CA VAL A 236 8.32 14.70 7.12
C VAL A 236 9.78 14.35 7.43
N LYS A 237 10.74 15.19 7.01
CA LYS A 237 12.16 15.02 7.34
C LYS A 237 12.43 15.12 8.83
N GLU A 238 11.80 16.05 9.53
CA GLU A 238 11.96 16.16 10.98
C GLU A 238 11.34 14.96 11.70
N MET A 239 10.17 14.48 11.27
CA MET A 239 9.58 13.24 11.81
C MET A 239 10.44 11.99 11.56
N GLY A 240 11.09 11.93 10.39
CA GLY A 240 11.97 10.83 9.96
C GLY A 240 13.45 11.11 10.15
N LYS A 241 13.81 12.00 11.08
CA LYS A 241 15.20 12.41 11.34
C LYS A 241 16.07 11.20 11.67
N GLY A 242 17.21 11.11 10.99
CA GLY A 242 18.13 9.97 11.11
C GLY A 242 17.74 8.74 10.28
N ILE A 243 16.61 8.77 9.57
CA ILE A 243 16.16 7.69 8.66
C ILE A 243 16.09 8.22 7.22
N ILE A 244 15.54 9.41 7.01
CA ILE A 244 15.40 10.00 5.68
C ILE A 244 16.74 10.57 5.22
N VAL A 245 17.21 10.14 4.05
CA VAL A 245 18.48 10.58 3.45
C VAL A 245 18.26 11.56 2.31
N GLU A 246 17.26 11.31 1.47
CA GLU A 246 16.97 12.14 0.29
C GLU A 246 15.45 12.31 0.13
N SER A 247 15.05 13.38 -0.54
CA SER A 247 13.65 13.66 -0.90
C SER A 247 13.57 14.18 -2.33
N LYS A 248 12.55 13.77 -3.08
CA LYS A 248 12.29 14.25 -4.44
C LYS A 248 10.80 14.53 -4.63
N SER A 249 10.47 15.76 -5.04
CA SER A 249 9.12 16.13 -5.47
C SER A 249 8.96 15.85 -6.98
N TYR A 250 7.75 15.43 -7.37
CA TYR A 250 7.32 15.27 -8.76
C TYR A 250 6.19 16.24 -9.13
N ILE A 251 5.84 17.14 -8.21
CA ILE A 251 4.86 18.20 -8.42
C ILE A 251 5.50 19.57 -8.16
N ASN A 252 4.96 20.60 -8.82
CA ASN A 252 5.39 21.99 -8.74
C ASN A 252 4.44 22.85 -7.90
#